data_AF-A0AAN1VHZ2-F1
#
_entry.id   AF-A0AAN1VHZ2-F1
#
_cell.length_a   1.000
_cell.length_b   1.000
_cell.length_c   1.000
_cell.angle_alpha   90.00
_cell.angle_beta   90.00
_cell.angle_gamma   90.00
#
_symmetry.space_group_name_H-M   'P 1'
#
loop_
_entity.id
_entity.type
_entity.pdbx_description
1 polymer ?
#
loop_
_entity_poly.entity_id
_entity_poly.type
_entity_poly.pdbx_seq_one_letter_code
_entity_poly.pdbx_strand_id
1 'polypeptide(L)' 'MSDKQINNGVPAFPHIEPPGKGFSIEPGMSLRDYFAAKAMQGILAAQIHGFNDRPANGPFASMAYEMADAMLKARETSND' A
#
# COMPACT_ATOMS: atom_id res chain seq x y z
N MET A 1 21.38 -7.48 11.51
CA MET A 1 20.03 -7.77 10.99
C MET A 1 19.65 -6.54 10.19
N SER A 2 19.75 -6.61 8.87
CA SER A 2 19.43 -5.49 7.99
C SER A 2 17.92 -5.42 7.84
N ASP A 3 17.29 -4.42 8.46
CA ASP A 3 15.91 -4.06 8.20
C ASP A 3 15.73 -3.94 6.69
N LYS A 4 14.98 -4.89 6.13
CA LYS A 4 14.61 -4.88 4.73
C LYS A 4 13.83 -3.59 4.51
N GLN A 5 14.47 -2.59 3.91
CA GLN A 5 13.79 -1.39 3.44
C GLN A 5 12.75 -1.82 2.43
N ILE A 6 11.53 -2.07 2.90
CA ILE A 6 10.34 -2.14 2.05
C ILE A 6 10.27 -0.77 1.38
N ASN A 7 10.43 -0.76 0.06
CA ASN A 7 10.40 0.42 -0.80
C ASN A 7 9.02 1.09 -0.72
N ASN A 8 8.73 1.75 0.40
CA ASN A 8 7.55 2.58 0.61
C ASN A 8 7.68 3.92 -0.15
N GLY A 9 8.77 4.13 -0.90
CA GLY A 9 9.27 5.45 -1.28
C GLY A 9 8.69 6.07 -2.54
N VAL A 10 7.86 5.37 -3.32
CA VAL A 10 7.23 5.97 -4.51
C VAL A 10 5.81 6.46 -4.18
N PRO A 11 5.46 7.70 -4.55
CA PRO A 11 4.09 8.19 -4.44
C PRO A 11 3.12 7.28 -5.21
N ALA A 12 1.95 6.99 -4.64
CA ALA A 12 0.89 6.21 -5.31
C ALA A 12 0.42 6.88 -6.61
N PHE A 13 0.39 8.21 -6.61
CA PHE A 13 0.00 9.05 -7.74
C PHE A 13 1.10 10.09 -7.96
N PRO A 14 2.18 9.75 -8.68
CA PRO A 14 3.27 10.68 -8.92
C PRO A 14 2.79 11.84 -9.79
N HIS A 15 2.97 13.07 -9.30
CA HIS A 15 2.74 14.27 -10.08
C HIS A 15 4.07 14.69 -10.74
N ILE A 16 4.14 14.60 -12.07
CA ILE A 16 5.29 15.04 -12.84
C ILE A 16 4.95 16.40 -13.44
N GLU A 17 5.50 17.48 -12.86
CA GLU A 17 5.35 18.81 -13.43
C GLU A 17 6.36 19.08 -14.55
N PRO A 18 6.00 19.95 -15.52
CA PRO A 18 6.95 20.50 -16.47
C PRO A 18 8.10 21.23 -15.76
N PRO A 19 9.33 21.16 -16.28
CA PRO A 19 10.49 21.80 -15.67
C PRO A 19 10.29 23.32 -15.55
N GLY A 20 10.64 23.89 -14.39
CA GLY A 20 10.66 25.35 -14.15
C GLY A 20 9.60 25.88 -13.19
N LYS A 21 8.66 25.04 -12.73
CA LYS A 21 7.76 25.39 -11.63
C LYS A 21 8.27 24.76 -10.33
N GLY A 22 8.87 25.59 -9.48
CA GLY A 22 9.29 25.18 -8.15
C GLY A 22 8.07 24.98 -7.25
N PHE A 23 7.67 23.73 -7.06
CA PHE A 23 6.80 23.35 -5.97
C PHE A 23 7.33 22.10 -5.27
N SER A 24 7.19 22.12 -3.95
CA SER A 24 7.45 21.02 -3.03
C SER A 24 6.63 19.81 -3.47
N ILE A 25 7.28 18.66 -3.70
CA ILE A 25 6.58 17.38 -3.79
C ILE A 25 6.01 17.13 -2.39
N GLU A 26 4.73 17.46 -2.18
CA GLU A 26 3.98 16.96 -1.03
C GLU A 26 3.96 15.44 -1.19
N PRO A 27 4.62 14.67 -0.31
CA PRO A 27 4.61 13.22 -0.41
C PRO A 27 3.20 12.78 -0.03
N GLY A 28 2.34 12.62 -1.03
CA GLY A 28 1.03 11.99 -0.86
C GLY A 28 1.18 10.56 -0.35
N MET A 29 0.10 9.77 -0.40
CA MET A 29 0.17 8.36 0.02
C MET A 29 1.26 7.60 -0.75
N SER A 30 1.99 6.72 -0.05
CA SER A 30 2.88 5.79 -0.73
C SER A 30 2.07 4.79 -1.56
N LEU A 31 2.70 4.22 -2.59
CA LEU A 31 2.08 3.16 -3.37
C LEU A 31 1.67 1.95 -2.49
N ARG A 32 2.43 1.71 -1.41
CA ARG A 32 2.11 0.70 -0.40
C ARG A 32 0.80 1.04 0.33
N ASP A 33 0.65 2.27 0.81
CA ASP A 33 -0.55 2.71 1.52
C ASP A 33 -1.79 2.62 0.62
N TYR A 34 -1.63 2.95 -0.67
CA TYR A 34 -2.69 2.80 -1.65
C TYR A 34 -3.12 1.34 -1.83
N PHE A 35 -2.17 0.42 -2.02
CA PHE A 35 -2.48 -1.00 -2.14
C PHE A 35 -3.12 -1.57 -0.88
N ALA A 36 -2.62 -1.16 0.30
CA ALA A 36 -3.21 -1.56 1.57
C ALA A 36 -4.67 -1.06 1.69
N ALA A 37 -4.94 0.20 1.36
CA ALA A 37 -6.30 0.74 1.37
C ALA A 37 -7.26 -0.05 0.45
N LYS A 38 -6.79 -0.39 -0.77
CA LYS A 38 -7.56 -1.20 -1.73
C LYS A 38 -7.82 -2.62 -1.24
N ALA A 39 -6.81 -3.26 -0.64
CA ALA A 39 -6.96 -4.59 -0.05
C ALA A 39 -7.94 -4.57 1.12
N MET A 40 -7.81 -3.60 2.03
CA MET A 40 -8.72 -3.42 3.17
C MET A 40 -10.17 -3.22 2.71
N GLN A 41 -10.40 -2.41 1.67
CA GLN A 41 -11.73 -2.23 1.08
C GLN A 41 -12.35 -3.57 0.65
N GLY A 42 -11.59 -4.42 -0.05
CA GLY A 42 -12.07 -5.73 -0.49
C GLY A 42 -12.33 -6.70 0.67
N ILE A 43 -11.41 -6.74 1.64
CA ILE A 43 -11.50 -7.58 2.84
C ILE A 43 -12.77 -7.25 3.65
N LEU A 44 -13.05 -5.97 3.86
CA LEU A 44 -14.23 -5.52 4.60
C LEU A 44 -15.53 -5.76 3.81
N ALA A 45 -15.50 -5.60 2.49
CA ALA A 45 -16.66 -5.84 1.64
C ALA A 45 -17.04 -7.33 1.53
N ALA A 46 -16.05 -8.24 1.63
CA ALA A 46 -16.25 -9.67 1.45
C ALA A 46 -17.00 -10.36 2.60
N GLN A 47 -17.40 -9.63 3.66
CA GLN A 47 -18.08 -10.18 4.85
C GLN A 47 -17.48 -11.52 5.30
N ILE A 48 -16.15 -11.59 5.37
CA ILE A 48 -15.43 -12.86 5.55
C ILE A 48 -15.99 -13.59 6.78
N HIS A 49 -16.77 -14.65 6.54
CA HIS A 49 -17.39 -15.47 7.56
C HIS A 49 -16.29 -16.01 8.49
N GLY A 50 -16.27 -15.53 9.74
CA GLY A 50 -15.23 -15.85 10.73
C GLY A 50 -14.61 -14.65 11.44
N PHE A 51 -14.87 -13.42 10.97
CA PHE A 51 -14.44 -12.19 11.63
C PHE A 51 -15.58 -11.33 12.17
N ASN A 52 -16.83 -11.81 12.12
CA ASN A 52 -18.02 -11.08 12.59
C ASN A 52 -17.95 -10.68 14.06
N ASP A 53 -17.21 -11.44 14.89
CA ASP A 53 -17.02 -11.17 16.32
C ASP A 53 -15.68 -10.49 16.63
N ARG A 54 -14.85 -10.20 15.62
CA ARG A 54 -13.55 -9.56 15.83
C ARG A 54 -13.63 -8.07 15.52
N PRO A 55 -13.16 -7.20 16.43
CA PRO A 55 -13.09 -5.78 16.15
C PRO A 55 -12.27 -5.54 14.89
N ALA A 56 -12.75 -4.66 14.01
CA ALA A 56 -12.14 -4.31 12.73
C ALA A 56 -10.71 -3.69 12.85
N ASN A 57 -10.23 -3.55 14.08
CA ASN A 57 -9.15 -2.67 14.49
C ASN A 57 -7.76 -3.29 14.31
N GLY A 58 -7.66 -4.61 14.09
CA GLY A 58 -6.39 -5.34 14.15
C GLY A 58 -6.05 -6.17 12.90
N PRO A 59 -6.75 -7.29 12.66
CA PRO A 59 -6.32 -8.27 11.66
C PRO A 59 -6.39 -7.75 10.23
N PHE A 60 -7.37 -6.89 9.93
CA PHE A 60 -7.57 -6.39 8.56
C PHE A 60 -6.49 -5.42 8.11
N ALA A 61 -5.95 -4.61 9.03
CA ALA A 61 -4.84 -3.71 8.73
C ALA A 61 -3.57 -4.50 8.39
N SER A 62 -3.23 -5.51 9.21
CA SER A 62 -2.08 -6.37 8.94
C SER A 62 -2.21 -7.12 7.62
N MET A 63 -3.36 -7.76 7.36
CA MET A 63 -3.62 -8.46 6.09
C MET A 63 -3.53 -7.53 4.88
N ALA A 64 -4.03 -6.30 5.02
CA ALA A 64 -3.97 -5.31 3.96
C ALA A 64 -2.52 -4.91 3.61
N TYR A 65 -1.68 -4.67 4.62
CA TYR A 65 -0.26 -4.36 4.38
C TYR A 65 0.53 -5.56 3.87
N GLU A 66 0.25 -6.77 4.32
CA GLU A 66 0.86 -7.99 3.78
C GLU A 66 0.53 -8.17 2.29
N MET A 67 -0.72 -7.92 1.91
CA MET A 67 -1.15 -7.93 0.51
C MET A 67 -0.43 -6.85 -0.31
N ALA A 68 -0.29 -5.63 0.24
CA ALA A 68 0.43 -4.55 -0.41
C ALA A 68 1.91 -4.90 -0.65
N ASP A 69 2.58 -5.49 0.35
CA ASP A 69 3.97 -5.92 0.25
C ASP A 69 4.14 -7.05 -0.80
N ALA A 70 3.18 -7.96 -0.91
CA ALA A 70 3.16 -8.99 -1.95
C ALA A 70 3.02 -8.40 -3.36
N MET A 71 2.15 -7.39 -3.54
CA MET A 71 1.98 -6.70 -4.82
C MET A 71 3.25 -5.96 -5.26
N LEU A 72 3.93 -5.29 -4.33
CA LEU A 72 5.21 -4.63 -4.60
C LEU A 72 6.29 -5.63 -5.00
N LYS A 73 6.39 -6.76 -4.29
CA LYS A 73 7.35 -7.82 -4.62
C LYS A 73 7.09 -8.43 -6.01
N ALA A 74 5.83 -8.67 -6.36
CA ALA A 74 5.46 -9.20 -7.68
C ALA A 74 5.82 -8.23 -8.83
N ARG A 75 5.78 -6.93 -8.57
CA ARG A 75 6.24 -5.91 -9.52
C ARG A 75 7.76 -5.96 -9.73
N GLU A 76 8.53 -6.15 -8.67
CA GLU A 76 10.00 -6.26 -8.77
C GLU A 76 10.41 -7.47 -9.62
N THR A 77 9.73 -8.61 -9.48
CA THR A 77 10.00 -9.83 -10.26
C THR A 77 9.55 -9.79 -11.71
N SER A 78 8.75 -8.78 -12.12
CA SER A 78 8.28 -8.61 -13.51
C SER A 78 9.16 -7.66 -14.32
N ASN A 79 10.18 -7.06 -13.70
CA ASN A 79 11.15 -6.19 -14.37
C ASN A 79 12.48 -6.92 -14.71
N ASP A 80 12.49 -8.25 -14.57
CA ASP A 80 13.50 -9.17 -15.14
C ASP A 80 12.99 -9.78 -16.45
#